data_AF-A0A1S2YVQ1-F1
#
_entry.id   AF-A0A1S2YVQ1-F1
#
_cell.length_a   1.000
_cell.length_b   1.000
_cell.length_c   1.000
_cell.angle_alpha   90.00
_cell.angle_beta   90.00
_cell.angle_gamma   90.00
#
_symmetry.space_group_name_H-M   'P 1'
#
loop_
_entity.id
_entity.type
_entity.pdbx_description
1 polymer ?
#
loop_
_entity_poly.entity_id
_entity_poly.type
_entity_poly.pdbx_seq_one_letter_code
_entity_poly.pdbx_strand_id
1 'polypeptide(L)'
;MENLIQLVNKIQRACTALGDHGEESALPTLWDALPSIAVVGGQSSGKSSVLESIVGKDFLPRGSGIVTRRPLVLQLHKIDEGREYAEFMHAPRKRFTDFAAVRQEIADETDRETGRSKGISSVPIHLSIYSPHVVNLTLVDLPGLTKVAVEGQPDSIVQDIENMVRAFIEKPNCIILAISPANQDLATSDAIKISREVDPKGDRTFGVLTKIDLMDKGTDAVDMLEGRSYKLNFPWIGVVNRSQADINKNVDMIAARRRETEYFAETPEYRHLASRMGSVHLGKVLSKHLETVIKSRIPGLQSLINKTIIELETELNRIGKPIAADTGGKLYMIMEICRTFDQIFKDRLDGIRSGGEKIYQVFDNQFPAALKRLQFDKHLSMDNVRKLITEADGYQPHLIAPEQGYRRLIESCLVSIRGPAEAAVDTVHGILKDLIHKSMSETVELKQYPTLKVELGNAAIESLERMKEESKKATLLLVDMEYGYLTVEFFRKLPQDAEKGGNPTHSLFDRYNDAYLRRIATTVLSYVNMVCGTLRHTIPKSVVYCQVREAKRSLLDHFFTELGKKEGKQLASLLNEDPAVMQRRTSLAKRLELYRSAQSEIEAVAWDK
;
A
#
# COMPACT_ATOMS: atom_id res chain seq x y z
N MET A 1 0.02 -24.70 28.93
CA MET A 1 1.48 -24.43 29.01
C MET A 1 2.28 -25.04 27.85
N GLU A 2 2.03 -26.30 27.44
CA GLU A 2 2.57 -26.87 26.19
C GLU A 2 2.21 -26.05 24.92
N ASN A 3 1.16 -25.21 24.99
CA ASN A 3 0.65 -24.33 23.94
C ASN A 3 1.67 -23.28 23.44
N LEU A 4 2.67 -22.89 24.23
CA LEU A 4 3.58 -21.78 23.86
C LEU A 4 4.58 -22.13 22.77
N ILE A 5 5.10 -23.36 22.78
CA ILE A 5 6.01 -23.83 21.73
C ILE A 5 5.23 -24.10 20.45
N GLN A 6 3.99 -24.58 20.56
CA GLN A 6 3.09 -24.75 19.43
C GLN A 6 2.75 -23.40 18.76
N LEU A 7 2.52 -22.36 19.56
CA LEU A 7 2.32 -20.99 19.07
C LEU A 7 3.51 -20.50 18.25
N VAL A 8 4.74 -20.59 18.80
CA VAL A 8 5.95 -20.20 18.07
C VAL A 8 6.08 -20.99 16.76
N ASN A 9 5.78 -22.28 16.77
CA ASN A 9 5.85 -23.11 15.57
C ASN A 9 4.82 -22.73 14.50
N LYS A 10 3.60 -22.35 14.89
CA LYS A 10 2.57 -21.85 13.96
C LYS A 10 2.96 -20.53 13.34
N ILE A 11 3.42 -19.56 14.14
CA ILE A 11 3.89 -18.27 13.65
C ILE A 11 5.09 -18.46 12.71
N GLN A 12 6.03 -19.32 13.08
CA GLN A 12 7.15 -19.71 12.21
C GLN A 12 6.66 -20.22 10.86
N ARG A 13 5.79 -21.25 10.84
CA ARG A 13 5.26 -21.81 9.58
C ARG A 13 4.56 -20.76 8.71
N ALA A 14 3.80 -19.86 9.33
CA ALA A 14 3.13 -18.78 8.62
C ALA A 14 4.15 -17.83 7.97
N CYS A 15 5.20 -17.42 8.70
CA CYS A 15 6.25 -16.53 8.17
C CYS A 15 6.99 -17.18 6.99
N THR A 16 7.34 -18.46 7.12
CA THR A 16 7.99 -19.22 6.05
C THR A 16 7.11 -19.32 4.80
N ALA A 17 5.79 -19.49 4.96
CA ALA A 17 4.87 -19.60 3.81
C ALA A 17 4.73 -18.29 3.01
N LEU A 18 4.99 -17.14 3.65
CA LEU A 18 4.99 -15.84 2.99
C LEU A 18 6.35 -15.44 2.39
N GLY A 19 7.37 -16.30 2.45
CA GLY A 19 8.71 -15.97 1.99
C GLY A 19 9.46 -15.02 2.92
N ASP A 20 8.96 -14.82 4.16
CA ASP A 20 9.59 -13.99 5.18
C ASP A 20 10.73 -14.78 5.85
N HIS A 21 11.75 -15.14 5.07
CA HIS A 21 12.89 -15.96 5.48
C HIS A 21 13.98 -15.17 6.21
N GLY A 22 13.75 -13.88 6.50
CA GLY A 22 14.81 -13.00 7.03
C GLY A 22 15.83 -12.57 5.98
N GLU A 23 15.53 -12.69 4.68
CA GLU A 23 16.39 -12.17 3.61
C GLU A 23 16.15 -10.67 3.37
N GLU A 24 17.24 -9.90 3.40
CA GLU A 24 17.42 -8.53 2.88
C GLU A 24 16.26 -7.53 3.05
N SER A 25 15.60 -7.50 4.21
CA SER A 25 14.75 -6.38 4.59
C SER A 25 15.37 -5.63 5.77
N ALA A 26 15.45 -4.30 5.69
CA ALA A 26 16.07 -3.44 6.70
C ALA A 26 15.38 -3.45 8.09
N LEU A 27 14.33 -4.26 8.26
CA LEU A 27 13.57 -4.43 9.50
C LEU A 27 13.68 -5.89 9.97
N PRO A 28 13.80 -6.15 11.29
CA PRO A 28 13.74 -7.51 11.82
C PRO A 28 12.42 -8.15 11.44
N THR A 29 12.47 -9.29 10.76
CA THR A 29 11.27 -10.04 10.38
C THR A 29 10.62 -10.67 11.61
N LEU A 30 9.33 -11.01 11.54
CA LEU A 30 8.68 -11.71 12.66
C LEU A 30 9.40 -13.04 12.96
N TRP A 31 9.96 -13.67 11.94
CA TRP A 31 10.79 -14.86 12.05
C TRP A 31 12.04 -14.65 12.93
N ASP A 32 12.77 -13.55 12.77
CA ASP A 32 14.00 -13.24 13.53
C ASP A 32 13.73 -12.98 15.02
N ALA A 33 12.52 -12.54 15.34
CA ALA A 33 12.11 -12.28 16.70
C ALA A 33 11.75 -13.56 17.48
N LEU A 34 11.54 -14.69 16.79
CA LEU A 34 11.10 -15.94 17.41
C LEU A 34 12.29 -16.72 18.01
N PRO A 35 12.17 -17.22 19.26
CA PRO A 35 13.20 -18.05 19.86
C PRO A 35 13.41 -19.35 19.09
N SER A 36 14.66 -19.72 18.86
CA SER A 36 15.05 -20.98 18.19
C SER A 36 16.32 -21.54 18.82
N ILE A 37 16.58 -22.84 18.61
CA ILE A 37 17.80 -23.51 19.08
C ILE A 37 18.62 -23.91 17.85
N ALA A 38 19.80 -23.32 17.67
CA ALA A 38 20.71 -23.69 16.59
C ALA A 38 21.75 -24.69 17.07
N VAL A 39 21.92 -25.78 16.33
CA VAL A 39 22.90 -26.83 16.62
C VAL A 39 24.20 -26.54 15.87
N VAL A 40 25.27 -26.31 16.63
CA VAL A 40 26.58 -25.92 16.07
C VAL A 40 27.63 -26.93 16.47
N GLY A 41 28.49 -27.30 15.53
CA GLY A 41 29.55 -28.27 15.78
C GLY A 41 30.36 -28.59 14.54
N GLY A 42 31.62 -28.98 14.76
CA GLY A 42 32.49 -29.46 13.69
C GLY A 42 31.92 -30.65 12.93
N GLN A 43 32.45 -30.93 11.74
CA GLN A 43 32.13 -32.16 11.03
C GLN A 43 32.41 -33.38 11.91
N SER A 44 31.50 -34.37 11.91
CA SER A 44 31.63 -35.60 12.71
C SER A 44 31.66 -35.40 14.24
N SER A 45 31.26 -34.23 14.76
CA SER A 45 31.12 -33.98 16.21
C SER A 45 29.92 -34.70 16.85
N GLY A 46 29.07 -35.36 16.06
CA GLY A 46 27.90 -36.08 16.54
C GLY A 46 26.59 -35.28 16.54
N LYS A 47 26.51 -34.14 15.85
CA LYS A 47 25.29 -33.32 15.75
C LYS A 47 24.04 -34.11 15.38
N SER A 48 24.08 -34.79 14.23
CA SER A 48 22.95 -35.59 13.74
C SER A 48 22.60 -36.72 14.70
N SER A 49 23.59 -37.35 15.32
CA SER A 49 23.36 -38.38 16.34
C SER A 49 22.66 -37.83 17.58
N VAL A 50 23.04 -36.64 18.07
CA VAL A 50 22.36 -35.99 19.20
C VAL A 50 20.90 -35.67 18.85
N LEU A 51 20.65 -35.13 17.65
CA LEU A 51 19.29 -34.85 17.17
C LEU A 51 18.45 -36.12 17.08
N GLU A 52 18.96 -37.18 16.46
CA GLU A 52 18.28 -38.47 16.37
C GLU A 52 18.05 -39.10 17.74
N SER A 53 19.00 -38.97 18.67
CA SER A 53 18.85 -39.43 20.06
C SER A 53 17.80 -38.64 20.84
N ILE A 54 17.62 -37.33 20.58
CA ILE A 54 16.53 -36.52 21.16
C ILE A 54 15.17 -36.94 20.59
N VAL A 55 15.08 -37.17 19.27
CA VAL A 55 13.84 -37.60 18.61
C VAL A 55 13.47 -39.04 18.92
N GLY A 56 14.47 -39.92 19.05
CA GLY A 56 14.26 -41.35 19.23
C GLY A 56 14.20 -42.15 17.92
N LYS A 57 14.55 -41.55 16.77
CA LYS A 57 14.42 -42.15 15.44
C LYS A 57 15.60 -41.83 14.54
N ASP A 58 15.82 -42.72 13.57
CA ASP A 58 16.78 -42.59 12.48
C ASP A 58 16.12 -41.89 11.28
N PHE A 59 16.43 -40.61 11.06
CA PHE A 59 15.79 -39.83 9.99
C PHE A 59 16.75 -38.84 9.31
N LEU A 60 17.92 -38.58 9.87
CA LEU A 60 18.89 -37.69 9.23
C LEU A 60 19.75 -38.49 8.24
N PRO A 61 20.14 -37.92 7.10
CA PRO A 61 21.07 -38.56 6.18
C PRO A 61 22.39 -38.90 6.88
N ARG A 62 23.08 -39.95 6.40
CA ARG A 62 24.41 -40.36 6.88
C ARG A 62 25.32 -40.56 5.69
N GLY A 63 26.57 -40.10 5.79
CA GLY A 63 27.55 -40.24 4.71
C GLY A 63 28.92 -39.69 5.10
N SER A 64 29.91 -39.89 4.22
CA SER A 64 31.20 -39.22 4.30
C SER A 64 31.11 -37.81 3.68
N GLY A 65 31.83 -36.83 4.23
CA GLY A 65 31.77 -35.44 3.77
C GLY A 65 30.72 -34.59 4.51
N ILE A 66 30.32 -33.47 3.91
CA ILE A 66 29.29 -32.56 4.45
C ILE A 66 27.93 -33.19 4.19
N VAL A 67 27.35 -33.77 5.24
CA VAL A 67 26.07 -34.50 5.16
C VAL A 67 24.89 -33.51 5.16
N THR A 68 24.87 -32.58 6.12
CA THR A 68 23.89 -31.49 6.18
C THR A 68 24.37 -30.35 5.28
N ARG A 69 23.83 -30.23 4.06
CA ARG A 69 24.17 -29.17 3.08
C ARG A 69 23.19 -27.99 3.06
N ARG A 70 22.05 -28.14 3.72
CA ARG A 70 21.02 -27.11 3.93
C ARG A 70 20.64 -27.10 5.40
N PRO A 71 20.34 -25.93 6.00
CA PRO A 71 19.77 -25.88 7.34
C PRO A 71 18.48 -26.71 7.42
N LEU A 72 18.30 -27.49 8.48
CA LEU A 72 17.07 -28.24 8.72
C LEU A 72 16.36 -27.68 9.95
N VAL A 73 15.22 -27.02 9.75
CA VAL A 73 14.33 -26.57 10.83
C VAL A 73 13.44 -27.74 11.22
N LEU A 74 13.78 -28.35 12.34
CA LEU A 74 13.10 -29.51 12.91
C LEU A 74 12.16 -29.08 14.03
N GLN A 75 10.86 -29.26 13.80
CA GLN A 75 9.80 -29.00 14.77
C GLN A 75 9.30 -30.33 15.35
N LEU A 76 9.50 -30.54 16.65
CA LEU A 76 9.00 -31.69 17.38
C LEU A 76 7.68 -31.32 18.06
N HIS A 77 6.67 -32.15 17.82
CA HIS A 77 5.33 -32.01 18.38
C HIS A 77 5.01 -33.26 19.21
N LYS A 78 4.83 -33.06 20.50
CA LYS A 78 4.31 -34.10 21.39
C LYS A 78 2.83 -34.30 21.10
N ILE A 79 2.42 -35.55 20.87
CA ILE A 79 1.02 -35.96 20.73
C ILE A 79 0.66 -36.93 21.87
N ASP A 80 -0.59 -36.88 22.35
CA ASP A 80 -1.02 -37.72 23.48
C ASP A 80 -1.21 -39.18 23.06
N GLU A 81 -1.82 -39.41 21.90
CA GLU A 81 -2.08 -40.73 21.33
C GLU A 81 -1.93 -40.71 19.81
N GLY A 82 -1.54 -41.85 19.23
CA GLY A 82 -1.51 -42.05 17.78
C GLY A 82 -0.18 -42.58 17.25
N ARG A 83 -0.20 -42.91 15.95
CA ARG A 83 0.99 -43.38 15.23
C ARG A 83 1.88 -42.18 14.88
N GLU A 84 3.17 -42.34 15.11
CA GLU A 84 4.17 -41.32 14.78
C GLU A 84 4.19 -41.02 13.28
N TYR A 85 4.30 -39.75 12.92
CA TYR A 85 4.41 -39.32 11.53
C TYR A 85 5.22 -38.04 11.39
N ALA A 86 5.72 -37.78 10.20
CA ALA A 86 6.39 -36.56 9.82
C ALA A 86 5.69 -35.87 8.64
N GLU A 87 5.76 -34.55 8.60
CA GLU A 87 5.24 -33.71 7.52
C GLU A 87 6.31 -32.69 7.11
N PHE A 88 6.51 -32.55 5.80
CA PHE A 88 7.37 -31.52 5.24
C PHE A 88 6.52 -30.34 4.78
N MET A 89 7.06 -29.13 4.94
CA MET A 89 6.37 -27.92 4.51
C MET A 89 6.19 -27.86 2.98
N HIS A 90 7.15 -28.36 2.20
CA HIS A 90 7.05 -28.44 0.74
C HIS A 90 6.08 -29.54 0.27
N ALA A 91 5.64 -30.43 1.16
CA ALA A 91 4.70 -31.52 0.88
C ALA A 91 3.55 -31.58 1.93
N PRO A 92 2.74 -30.52 2.09
CA PRO A 92 1.83 -30.32 3.23
C PRO A 92 0.62 -31.29 3.27
N ARG A 93 0.50 -32.21 2.30
CA ARG A 93 -0.56 -33.23 2.23
C ARG A 93 -0.03 -34.67 2.29
N LYS A 94 1.29 -34.84 2.45
CA LYS A 94 1.95 -36.14 2.48
C LYS A 94 2.47 -36.39 3.89
N ARG A 95 1.89 -37.38 4.57
CA ARG A 95 2.35 -37.86 5.88
C ARG A 95 3.31 -39.02 5.71
N PHE A 96 4.49 -38.89 6.31
CA PHE A 96 5.52 -39.92 6.30
C PHE A 96 5.45 -40.69 7.62
N THR A 97 5.12 -41.98 7.55
CA THR A 97 5.11 -42.87 8.73
C THR A 97 6.38 -43.73 8.81
N ASP A 98 7.14 -43.81 7.72
CA ASP A 98 8.45 -44.43 7.65
C ASP A 98 9.55 -43.37 7.68
N PHE A 99 10.39 -43.40 8.71
CA PHE A 99 11.49 -42.45 8.88
C PHE A 99 12.67 -42.71 7.94
N ALA A 100 12.76 -43.90 7.32
CA ALA A 100 13.69 -44.12 6.22
C ALA A 100 13.27 -43.30 4.98
N ALA A 101 11.97 -43.20 4.72
CA ALA A 101 11.44 -42.34 3.67
C ALA A 101 11.63 -40.85 3.99
N VAL A 102 11.53 -40.44 5.27
CA VAL A 102 11.87 -39.07 5.71
C VAL A 102 13.33 -38.76 5.41
N ARG A 103 14.25 -39.67 5.74
CA ARG A 103 15.68 -39.54 5.44
C ARG A 103 15.94 -39.37 3.95
N GLN A 104 15.28 -40.18 3.12
CA GLN A 104 15.41 -40.10 1.67
C GLN A 104 14.87 -38.77 1.13
N GLU A 105 13.71 -38.33 1.60
CA GLU A 105 13.12 -37.05 1.19
C GLU A 105 14.00 -35.85 1.56
N ILE A 106 14.66 -35.85 2.73
CA ILE A 106 15.64 -34.81 3.09
C ILE A 106 16.80 -34.78 2.09
N ALA A 107 17.31 -35.95 1.70
CA ALA A 107 18.39 -36.05 0.73
C ALA A 107 17.95 -35.57 -0.66
N ASP A 108 16.78 -36.02 -1.11
CA ASP A 108 16.20 -35.67 -2.42
C ASP A 108 15.91 -34.16 -2.52
N GLU A 109 15.34 -33.55 -1.47
CA GLU A 109 15.06 -32.12 -1.40
C GLU A 109 16.34 -31.27 -1.31
N THR A 110 17.37 -31.81 -0.67
CA THR A 110 18.70 -31.18 -0.65
C THR A 110 19.33 -31.18 -2.05
N ASP A 111 19.29 -32.32 -2.74
CA ASP A 111 19.83 -32.47 -4.09
C ASP A 111 19.05 -31.68 -5.14
N ARG A 112 17.73 -31.49 -4.94
CA ARG A 112 16.89 -30.68 -5.83
C ARG A 112 17.34 -29.21 -5.87
N GLU A 113 17.70 -28.66 -4.70
CA GLU A 113 18.08 -27.25 -4.55
C GLU A 113 19.57 -27.02 -4.84
N THR A 114 20.45 -27.87 -4.29
CA THR A 114 21.92 -27.69 -4.38
C THR A 114 22.53 -28.33 -5.64
N GLY A 115 21.71 -29.03 -6.43
CA GLY A 115 22.16 -29.92 -7.49
C GLY A 115 22.86 -31.16 -6.94
N ARG A 116 23.29 -32.07 -7.83
CA ARG A 116 24.15 -33.22 -7.45
C ARG A 116 25.59 -32.80 -7.14
N SER A 117 25.92 -31.53 -7.31
CA SER A 117 27.15 -30.91 -6.84
C SER A 117 27.19 -30.88 -5.30
N LYS A 118 28.37 -31.01 -4.68
CA LYS A 118 28.57 -30.95 -3.22
C LYS A 118 28.39 -29.53 -2.63
N GLY A 119 27.54 -28.70 -3.23
CA GLY A 119 27.26 -27.32 -2.82
C GLY A 119 26.37 -27.24 -1.59
N ILE A 120 26.24 -26.04 -1.03
CA ILE A 120 25.36 -25.74 0.12
C ILE A 120 24.34 -24.68 -0.29
N SER A 121 23.22 -24.60 0.45
CA SER A 121 22.23 -23.54 0.28
C SER A 121 21.75 -23.06 1.65
N SER A 122 21.56 -21.75 1.79
CA SER A 122 21.03 -21.10 3.00
C SER A 122 19.53 -21.33 3.19
N VAL A 123 18.82 -21.79 2.15
CA VAL A 123 17.37 -22.01 2.19
C VAL A 123 17.05 -23.24 3.05
N PRO A 124 16.36 -23.08 4.19
CA PRO A 124 16.11 -24.18 5.12
C PRO A 124 15.09 -25.21 4.59
N ILE A 125 15.22 -26.45 5.04
CA ILE A 125 14.19 -27.49 4.92
C ILE A 125 13.36 -27.48 6.22
N HIS A 126 12.04 -27.45 6.12
CA HIS A 126 11.13 -27.45 7.27
C HIS A 126 10.49 -28.83 7.45
N LEU A 127 10.81 -29.49 8.57
CA LEU A 127 10.32 -30.82 8.93
C LEU A 127 9.60 -30.77 10.27
N SER A 128 8.39 -31.29 10.31
CA SER A 128 7.61 -31.45 11.55
C SER A 128 7.43 -32.92 11.88
N ILE A 129 7.82 -33.33 13.08
CA ILE A 129 7.66 -34.71 13.58
C ILE A 129 6.65 -34.71 14.72
N TYR A 130 5.65 -35.58 14.62
CA TYR A 130 4.60 -35.78 15.62
C TYR A 130 4.83 -37.14 16.31
N SER A 131 5.11 -37.14 17.60
CA SER A 131 5.40 -38.37 18.36
C SER A 131 5.02 -38.24 19.85
N PRO A 132 4.53 -39.32 20.51
CA PRO A 132 4.28 -39.30 21.95
C PRO A 132 5.57 -39.38 22.79
N HIS A 133 6.71 -39.67 22.16
CA HIS A 133 7.99 -39.90 22.84
C HIS A 133 8.94 -38.70 22.79
N VAL A 134 8.50 -37.58 22.21
CA VAL A 134 9.27 -36.34 22.11
C VAL A 134 8.68 -35.24 22.99
N VAL A 135 9.48 -34.21 23.24
CA VAL A 135 9.01 -32.95 23.83
C VAL A 135 8.72 -31.95 22.73
N ASN A 136 7.84 -30.98 23.00
CA ASN A 136 7.68 -29.85 22.09
C ASN A 136 8.99 -29.06 22.05
N LEU A 137 9.63 -29.00 20.89
CA LEU A 137 10.96 -28.41 20.73
C LEU A 137 11.22 -28.05 19.27
N THR A 138 11.90 -26.93 19.03
CA THR A 138 12.30 -26.53 17.69
C THR A 138 13.81 -26.37 17.63
N LEU A 139 14.44 -27.13 16.74
CA LEU A 139 15.88 -27.25 16.56
C LEU A 139 16.22 -26.90 15.12
N VAL A 140 17.33 -26.21 14.91
CA VAL A 140 17.90 -25.93 13.59
C VAL A 140 19.20 -26.70 13.47
N ASP A 141 19.22 -27.76 12.66
CA ASP A 141 20.47 -28.45 12.31
C ASP A 141 21.21 -27.62 11.26
N LEU A 142 22.45 -27.24 11.56
CA LEU A 142 23.28 -26.46 10.65
C LEU A 142 24.40 -27.34 10.07
N PRO A 143 24.91 -26.99 8.87
CA PRO A 143 26.07 -27.66 8.31
C PRO A 143 27.24 -27.69 9.30
N GLY A 144 27.99 -28.80 9.30
CA GLY A 144 29.14 -28.95 10.18
C GLY A 144 30.29 -28.05 9.74
N LEU A 145 30.93 -27.37 10.70
CA LEU A 145 32.12 -26.57 10.42
C LEU A 145 33.23 -27.49 9.87
N THR A 146 33.80 -27.11 8.73
CA THR A 146 34.90 -27.82 8.06
C THR A 146 36.12 -26.91 7.98
N LYS A 147 37.33 -27.49 7.98
CA LYS A 147 38.59 -26.73 7.92
C LYS A 147 39.23 -26.74 6.54
N VAL A 148 38.81 -27.64 5.66
CA VAL A 148 39.41 -27.88 4.34
C VAL A 148 38.30 -28.21 3.34
N ALA A 149 38.36 -27.63 2.15
CA ALA A 149 37.49 -27.98 1.04
C ALA A 149 37.88 -29.36 0.48
N VAL A 150 36.92 -30.27 0.32
CA VAL A 150 37.16 -31.57 -0.34
C VAL A 150 36.98 -31.46 -1.86
N GLU A 151 37.57 -32.38 -2.62
CA GLU A 151 37.48 -32.39 -4.09
C GLU A 151 36.03 -32.25 -4.59
N GLY A 152 35.82 -31.24 -5.45
CA GLY A 152 34.51 -30.87 -6.02
C GLY A 152 33.75 -29.79 -5.25
N GLN A 153 34.32 -29.20 -4.20
CA GLN A 153 33.76 -28.03 -3.49
C GLN A 153 34.55 -26.75 -3.84
N PRO A 154 33.91 -25.57 -3.81
CA PRO A 154 34.61 -24.31 -3.99
C PRO A 154 35.52 -24.01 -2.80
N ASP A 155 36.63 -23.29 -3.02
CA ASP A 155 37.54 -22.88 -1.94
C ASP A 155 36.85 -21.98 -0.89
N SER A 156 35.76 -21.30 -1.27
CA SER A 156 34.94 -20.47 -0.37
C SER A 156 34.07 -21.27 0.60
N ILE A 157 33.91 -22.58 0.42
CA ILE A 157 32.90 -23.38 1.14
C ILE A 157 33.03 -23.29 2.67
N VAL A 158 34.25 -23.18 3.18
CA VAL A 158 34.53 -23.05 4.61
C VAL A 158 33.93 -21.74 5.13
N GLN A 159 34.20 -20.63 4.42
CA GLN A 159 33.66 -19.32 4.76
C GLN A 159 32.15 -19.26 4.56
N ASP A 160 31.62 -19.89 3.52
CA ASP A 160 30.19 -19.91 3.24
C ASP A 160 29.40 -20.66 4.33
N ILE A 161 29.94 -21.78 4.83
CA ILE A 161 29.38 -22.51 5.98
C ILE A 161 29.46 -21.67 7.25
N GLU A 162 30.60 -21.02 7.51
CA GLU A 162 30.77 -20.17 8.69
C GLU A 162 29.80 -18.98 8.68
N ASN A 163 29.67 -18.30 7.53
CA ASN A 163 28.73 -17.20 7.33
C ASN A 163 27.28 -17.68 7.50
N MET A 164 26.94 -18.85 6.94
CA MET A 164 25.61 -19.45 7.12
C MET A 164 25.32 -19.73 8.58
N VAL A 165 26.25 -20.35 9.32
CA VAL A 165 26.08 -20.61 10.76
C VAL A 165 25.92 -19.29 11.52
N ARG A 166 26.79 -18.30 11.27
CA ARG A 166 26.73 -16.96 11.90
C ARG A 166 25.38 -16.29 11.69
N ALA A 167 24.82 -16.35 10.48
CA ALA A 167 23.51 -15.75 10.19
C ALA A 167 22.38 -16.29 11.10
N PHE A 168 22.47 -17.53 11.59
CA PHE A 168 21.53 -18.08 12.56
C PHE A 168 21.90 -17.71 14.01
N ILE A 169 23.17 -17.84 14.39
CA ILE A 169 23.59 -17.71 15.79
C ILE A 169 23.83 -16.26 16.25
N GLU A 170 24.03 -15.30 15.35
CA GLU A 170 24.12 -13.87 15.69
C GLU A 170 22.78 -13.32 16.21
N LYS A 171 21.67 -13.98 15.86
CA LYS A 171 20.34 -13.57 16.31
C LYS A 171 20.26 -13.64 17.85
N PRO A 172 19.88 -12.56 18.54
CA PRO A 172 19.90 -12.50 20.00
C PRO A 172 18.90 -13.46 20.67
N ASN A 173 17.88 -13.91 19.94
CA ASN A 173 16.88 -14.87 20.41
C ASN A 173 17.23 -16.33 20.09
N CYS A 174 18.38 -16.59 19.46
CA CYS A 174 18.86 -17.93 19.18
C CYS A 174 19.62 -18.50 20.38
N ILE A 175 19.19 -19.65 20.88
CA ILE A 175 19.92 -20.48 21.83
C ILE A 175 20.93 -21.30 21.03
N ILE A 176 22.19 -21.33 21.46
CA ILE A 176 23.26 -22.03 20.77
C ILE A 176 23.50 -23.37 21.48
N LEU A 177 23.38 -24.47 20.75
CA LEU A 177 23.75 -25.80 21.22
C LEU A 177 25.12 -26.18 20.65
N ALA A 178 26.18 -25.95 21.41
CA ALA A 178 27.56 -26.17 21.01
C ALA A 178 27.98 -27.63 21.29
N ILE A 179 28.03 -28.44 20.23
CA ILE A 179 28.35 -29.87 20.30
C ILE A 179 29.84 -30.11 20.04
N SER A 180 30.54 -30.62 21.04
CA SER A 180 31.97 -30.96 20.97
C SER A 180 32.21 -32.43 21.33
N PRO A 181 33.11 -33.14 20.63
CA PRO A 181 33.47 -34.50 21.02
C PRO A 181 34.44 -34.48 22.21
N ALA A 182 34.26 -35.38 23.17
CA ALA A 182 35.05 -35.46 24.40
C ALA A 182 36.46 -36.03 24.19
N ASN A 183 36.69 -36.75 23.09
CA ASN A 183 37.99 -37.31 22.73
C ASN A 183 38.91 -36.31 22.01
N GLN A 184 38.54 -35.02 21.97
CA GLN A 184 39.36 -33.93 21.43
C GLN A 184 39.46 -32.82 22.46
N ASP A 185 40.55 -32.06 22.42
CA ASP A 185 40.71 -30.92 23.30
C ASP A 185 39.67 -29.83 22.98
N LEU A 186 38.95 -29.41 24.03
CA LEU A 186 37.91 -28.40 23.95
C LEU A 186 38.45 -27.05 23.45
N ALA A 187 39.72 -26.74 23.72
CA ALA A 187 40.37 -25.52 23.22
C ALA A 187 40.41 -25.43 21.68
N THR A 188 40.29 -26.58 21.00
CA THR A 188 40.27 -26.67 19.53
C THR A 188 38.86 -26.78 18.94
N SER A 189 37.81 -26.69 19.78
CA SER A 189 36.43 -26.82 19.35
C SER A 189 35.96 -25.60 18.55
N ASP A 190 35.68 -25.83 17.28
CA ASP A 190 35.12 -24.82 16.38
C ASP A 190 33.73 -24.35 16.87
N ALA A 191 32.98 -25.23 17.53
CA ALA A 191 31.66 -24.91 18.09
C ALA A 191 31.76 -23.85 19.19
N ILE A 192 32.74 -23.99 20.10
CA ILE A 192 32.94 -23.05 21.21
C ILE A 192 33.55 -21.75 20.71
N LYS A 193 34.49 -21.82 19.76
CA LYS A 193 35.08 -20.64 19.13
C LYS A 193 33.99 -19.73 18.54
N ILE A 194 33.18 -20.27 17.64
CA ILE A 194 32.15 -19.47 16.94
C ILE A 194 31.04 -19.01 17.90
N SER A 195 30.70 -19.82 18.91
CA SER A 195 29.71 -19.43 19.93
C SER A 195 30.20 -18.25 20.77
N ARG A 196 31.49 -18.24 21.14
CA ARG A 196 32.09 -17.17 21.97
C ARG A 196 32.20 -15.84 21.23
N GLU A 197 32.37 -15.87 19.91
CA GLU A 197 32.37 -14.65 19.08
C GLU A 197 31.03 -13.92 19.14
N VAL A 198 29.91 -14.66 19.18
CA VAL A 198 28.54 -14.10 19.18
C VAL A 198 27.86 -14.08 20.55
N ASP A 199 28.38 -14.82 21.53
CA ASP A 199 27.92 -14.87 22.93
C ASP A 199 29.13 -14.94 23.89
N PRO A 200 29.89 -13.84 24.07
CA PRO A 200 31.09 -13.82 24.91
C PRO A 200 30.83 -14.13 26.39
N LYS A 201 29.61 -13.87 26.86
CA LYS A 201 29.20 -14.11 28.26
C LYS A 201 28.67 -15.52 28.49
N GLY A 202 28.30 -16.25 27.44
CA GLY A 202 27.71 -17.58 27.53
C GLY A 202 26.25 -17.56 28.02
N ASP A 203 25.53 -16.45 27.82
CA ASP A 203 24.17 -16.23 28.36
C ASP A 203 23.09 -17.05 27.62
N ARG A 204 23.42 -17.61 26.44
CA ARG A 204 22.50 -18.37 25.59
C ARG A 204 23.15 -19.61 24.96
N THR A 205 24.29 -20.05 25.49
CA THR A 205 25.08 -21.17 24.93
C THR A 205 25.08 -22.40 25.85
N PHE A 206 24.56 -23.52 25.35
CA PHE A 206 24.61 -24.84 25.99
C PHE A 206 25.76 -25.67 25.43
N GLY A 207 26.58 -26.22 26.31
CA GLY A 207 27.65 -27.15 25.94
C GLY A 207 27.18 -28.60 25.96
N VAL A 208 27.40 -29.33 24.87
CA VAL A 208 27.14 -30.77 24.79
C VAL A 208 28.42 -31.51 24.46
N LEU A 209 28.75 -32.52 25.29
CA LEU A 209 29.87 -33.42 25.05
C LEU A 209 29.39 -34.75 24.51
N THR A 210 29.88 -35.13 23.33
CA THR A 210 29.60 -36.43 22.70
C THR A 210 30.83 -37.33 22.78
N LYS A 211 30.69 -38.62 22.45
CA LYS A 211 31.83 -39.57 22.35
C LYS A 211 32.63 -39.71 23.65
N ILE A 212 31.98 -39.56 24.81
CA ILE A 212 32.60 -39.71 26.13
C ILE A 212 33.06 -41.16 26.35
N ASP A 213 32.38 -42.11 25.72
CA ASP A 213 32.71 -43.54 25.67
C ASP A 213 33.97 -43.88 24.84
N LEU A 214 34.43 -42.94 24.01
CA LEU A 214 35.59 -43.12 23.12
C LEU A 214 36.84 -42.36 23.61
N MET A 215 36.85 -41.95 24.88
CA MET A 215 38.02 -41.32 25.49
C MET A 215 39.13 -42.33 25.76
N ASP A 216 40.37 -41.85 25.80
CA ASP A 216 41.53 -42.70 26.08
C ASP A 216 41.45 -43.27 27.49
N LYS A 217 41.81 -44.54 27.65
CA LYS A 217 41.78 -45.22 28.95
C LYS A 217 42.64 -44.46 29.97
N GLY A 218 42.05 -44.11 31.10
CA GLY A 218 42.71 -43.32 32.15
C GLY A 218 42.48 -41.81 32.03
N THR A 219 41.69 -41.36 31.06
CA THR A 219 41.19 -39.97 30.97
C THR A 219 39.67 -39.94 31.18
N ASP A 220 39.17 -38.80 31.66
CA ASP A 220 37.74 -38.56 31.87
C ASP A 220 37.36 -37.12 31.48
N ALA A 221 36.06 -36.89 31.30
CA ALA A 221 35.49 -35.59 30.96
C ALA A 221 34.87 -34.87 32.18
N VAL A 222 35.15 -35.29 33.42
CA VAL A 222 34.47 -34.77 34.61
C VAL A 222 34.71 -33.28 34.77
N ASP A 223 35.95 -32.81 34.59
CA ASP A 223 36.30 -31.38 34.66
C ASP A 223 35.54 -30.53 33.63
N MET A 224 35.30 -31.08 32.44
CA MET A 224 34.52 -30.40 31.40
C MET A 224 33.03 -30.40 31.75
N LEU A 225 32.48 -31.55 32.15
CA LEU A 225 31.07 -31.71 32.52
C LEU A 225 30.66 -30.87 33.73
N GLU A 226 31.57 -30.68 34.69
CA GLU A 226 31.36 -29.83 35.86
C GLU A 226 31.67 -28.35 35.59
N GLY A 227 32.10 -28.02 34.36
CA GLY A 227 32.37 -26.64 33.93
C GLY A 227 33.63 -26.03 34.54
N ARG A 228 34.56 -26.86 35.06
CA ARG A 228 35.87 -26.41 35.57
C ARG A 228 36.82 -26.03 34.44
N SER A 229 36.87 -26.82 33.36
CA SER A 229 37.75 -26.55 32.22
C SER A 229 37.29 -25.35 31.38
N TYR A 230 35.97 -25.26 31.13
CA TYR A 230 35.36 -24.15 30.40
C TYR A 230 34.01 -23.81 30.99
N LYS A 231 33.92 -22.64 31.63
CA LYS A 231 32.72 -22.20 32.33
C LYS A 231 31.71 -21.58 31.36
N LEU A 232 30.54 -22.20 31.26
CA LEU A 232 29.33 -21.64 30.63
C LEU A 232 28.32 -21.28 31.73
N ASN A 233 27.36 -20.40 31.42
CA ASN A 233 26.27 -20.10 32.36
C ASN A 233 25.27 -21.26 32.47
N PHE A 234 25.22 -22.12 31.44
CA PHE A 234 24.47 -23.38 31.45
C PHE A 234 25.40 -24.58 31.68
N PRO A 235 24.93 -25.64 32.34
CA PRO A 235 25.73 -26.83 32.59
C PRO A 235 26.06 -27.56 31.29
N TRP A 236 27.23 -28.20 31.28
CA TRP A 236 27.61 -29.13 30.23
C TRP A 236 26.83 -30.44 30.37
N ILE A 237 26.34 -30.97 29.25
CA ILE A 237 25.58 -32.21 29.22
C ILE A 237 26.31 -33.22 28.35
N GLY A 238 26.66 -34.36 28.95
CA GLY A 238 27.26 -35.50 28.28
C GLY A 238 26.21 -36.38 27.62
N VAL A 239 26.49 -36.81 26.38
CA VAL A 239 25.62 -37.68 25.58
C VAL A 239 26.45 -38.83 25.00
N VAL A 240 25.97 -40.06 25.20
CA VAL A 240 26.56 -41.25 24.60
C VAL A 240 25.63 -41.74 23.50
N ASN A 241 26.14 -41.72 22.27
CA ASN A 241 25.38 -42.08 21.08
C ASN A 241 25.75 -43.48 20.59
N ARG A 242 24.96 -44.04 19.67
CA ARG A 242 25.30 -45.28 18.98
C ARG A 242 26.63 -45.15 18.23
N SER A 243 27.47 -46.17 18.32
CA SER A 243 28.67 -46.29 17.50
C SER A 243 28.30 -46.59 16.03
N GLN A 244 29.26 -46.43 15.10
CA GLN A 244 29.04 -46.80 13.70
C GLN A 244 28.70 -48.30 13.57
N ALA A 245 29.27 -49.16 14.42
CA ALA A 245 28.94 -50.58 14.45
C ALA A 245 27.49 -50.83 14.89
N ASP A 246 26.99 -50.08 15.88
CA ASP A 246 25.61 -50.18 16.34
C ASP A 246 24.61 -49.70 15.27
N ILE A 247 24.97 -48.65 14.54
CA ILE A 247 24.17 -48.15 13.40
C ILE A 247 24.10 -49.20 12.30
N ASN A 248 25.24 -49.80 11.93
CA ASN A 248 25.29 -50.85 10.90
C ASN A 248 24.50 -52.10 11.32
N LYS A 249 24.41 -52.38 12.63
CA LYS A 249 23.59 -53.45 13.21
C LYS A 249 22.12 -53.07 13.43
N ASN A 250 21.71 -51.86 13.06
CA ASN A 250 20.36 -51.32 13.28
C ASN A 250 19.90 -51.46 14.74
N VAL A 251 20.78 -51.20 15.71
CA VAL A 251 20.42 -51.22 17.13
C VAL A 251 19.34 -50.19 17.39
N ASP A 252 18.24 -50.62 18.02
CA ASP A 252 17.10 -49.76 18.32
C ASP A 252 17.49 -48.58 19.23
N MET A 253 16.83 -47.44 19.01
CA MET A 253 17.13 -46.20 19.72
C MET A 253 16.72 -46.27 21.20
N ILE A 254 15.67 -47.04 21.54
CA ILE A 254 15.28 -47.24 22.95
C ILE A 254 16.38 -48.01 23.68
N ALA A 255 16.93 -49.05 23.05
CA ALA A 255 18.06 -49.79 23.58
C ALA A 255 19.33 -48.91 23.71
N ALA A 256 19.55 -47.99 22.77
CA ALA A 256 20.66 -47.03 22.85
C ALA A 256 20.52 -46.06 24.02
N ARG A 257 19.33 -45.47 24.24
CA ARG A 257 19.06 -44.58 25.39
C ARG A 257 19.19 -45.31 26.73
N ARG A 258 18.79 -46.59 26.78
CA ARG A 258 18.98 -47.43 27.97
C ARG A 258 20.46 -47.64 28.26
N ARG A 259 21.26 -48.02 27.25
CA ARG A 259 22.72 -48.15 27.37
C ARG A 259 23.39 -46.85 27.78
N GLU A 260 22.94 -45.70 27.27
CA GLU A 260 23.42 -44.39 27.71
C GLU A 260 23.18 -44.17 29.21
N THR A 261 21.97 -44.50 29.68
CA THR A 261 21.62 -44.37 31.10
C THR A 261 22.46 -45.30 31.97
N GLU A 262 22.63 -46.55 31.55
CA GLU A 262 23.47 -47.55 32.21
C GLU A 262 24.93 -47.10 32.25
N TYR A 263 25.46 -46.57 31.14
CA TYR A 263 26.84 -46.06 31.06
C TYR A 263 27.12 -45.00 32.14
N PHE A 264 26.27 -43.99 32.26
CA PHE A 264 26.47 -42.93 33.26
C PHE A 264 26.25 -43.42 34.70
N ALA A 265 25.42 -44.44 34.91
CA ALA A 265 25.17 -45.01 36.24
C ALA A 265 26.28 -45.97 36.70
N GLU A 266 26.82 -46.77 35.79
CA GLU A 266 27.81 -47.80 36.08
C GLU A 266 29.23 -47.24 36.14
N THR A 267 29.57 -46.27 35.28
CA THR A 267 30.91 -45.66 35.21
C THR A 267 31.23 -44.88 36.49
N PRO A 268 32.25 -45.28 37.28
CA PRO A 268 32.57 -44.68 38.58
C PRO A 268 32.75 -43.16 38.54
N GLU A 269 33.43 -42.66 37.50
CA GLU A 269 33.80 -41.26 37.32
C GLU A 269 32.60 -40.35 37.04
N TYR A 270 31.52 -40.88 36.44
CA TYR A 270 30.34 -40.10 36.04
C TYR A 270 29.09 -40.36 36.89
N ARG A 271 29.15 -41.32 37.83
CA ARG A 271 27.99 -41.78 38.61
C ARG A 271 27.29 -40.66 39.37
N HIS A 272 28.04 -39.71 39.93
CA HIS A 272 27.47 -38.55 40.64
C HIS A 272 26.80 -37.53 39.70
N LEU A 273 27.09 -37.59 38.40
CA LEU A 273 26.51 -36.73 37.38
C LEU A 273 25.34 -37.38 36.63
N ALA A 274 25.12 -38.68 36.80
CA ALA A 274 24.19 -39.48 36.00
C ALA A 274 22.78 -38.88 35.84
N SER A 275 22.25 -38.23 36.89
CA SER A 275 20.92 -37.58 36.86
C SER A 275 20.82 -36.35 35.95
N ARG A 276 21.97 -35.78 35.55
CA ARG A 276 22.11 -34.57 34.73
C ARG A 276 22.70 -34.85 33.34
N MET A 277 22.87 -36.12 32.99
CA MET A 277 23.47 -36.55 31.72
C MET A 277 22.44 -37.26 30.83
N GLY A 278 22.79 -37.39 29.56
CA GLY A 278 22.06 -38.16 28.57
C GLY A 278 21.13 -37.35 27.67
N SER A 279 20.82 -37.93 26.52
CA SER A 279 20.00 -37.34 25.46
C SER A 279 18.58 -36.95 25.91
N VAL A 280 17.96 -37.76 26.77
CA VAL A 280 16.62 -37.50 27.32
C VAL A 280 16.63 -36.31 28.28
N HIS A 281 17.67 -36.20 29.12
CA HIS A 281 17.84 -35.05 30.01
C HIS A 281 18.05 -33.76 29.20
N LEU A 282 18.92 -33.82 28.18
CA LEU A 282 19.19 -32.72 27.27
C LEU A 282 17.90 -32.17 26.63
N GLY A 283 17.06 -33.04 26.06
CA GLY A 283 15.79 -32.63 25.46
C GLY A 283 14.86 -31.92 26.43
N LYS A 284 14.76 -32.42 27.67
CA LYS A 284 13.94 -31.79 28.73
C LYS A 284 14.47 -30.42 29.16
N VAL A 285 15.78 -30.28 29.32
CA VAL A 285 16.43 -29.02 29.70
C VAL A 285 16.22 -27.97 28.60
N LEU A 286 16.45 -28.34 27.34
CA LEU A 286 16.27 -27.45 26.20
C LEU A 286 14.80 -27.00 26.05
N SER A 287 13.84 -27.91 26.20
CA SER A 287 12.41 -27.57 26.12
C SER A 287 11.99 -26.62 27.25
N LYS A 288 12.40 -26.88 28.50
CA LYS A 288 12.09 -26.00 29.64
C LYS A 288 12.73 -24.62 29.49
N HIS A 289 13.98 -24.57 29.01
CA HIS A 289 14.67 -23.31 28.79
C HIS A 289 14.02 -22.52 27.64
N LEU A 290 13.73 -23.17 26.51
CA LEU A 290 13.03 -22.56 25.39
C LEU A 290 11.67 -21.98 25.83
N GLU A 291 10.90 -22.71 26.63
CA GLU A 291 9.63 -22.20 27.17
C GLU A 291 9.82 -20.93 28.02
N THR A 292 10.88 -20.89 28.85
CA THR A 292 11.20 -19.72 29.69
C THR A 292 11.56 -18.51 28.83
N VAL A 293 12.36 -18.72 27.78
CA VAL A 293 12.75 -17.68 26.82
C VAL A 293 11.55 -17.19 26.03
N ILE A 294 10.67 -18.08 25.57
CA ILE A 294 9.43 -17.71 24.88
C ILE A 294 8.57 -16.83 25.79
N LYS A 295 8.33 -17.25 27.04
CA LYS A 295 7.52 -16.48 28.00
C LYS A 295 8.05 -15.07 28.24
N SER A 296 9.36 -14.90 28.42
CA SER A 296 9.95 -13.58 28.65
C SER A 296 9.90 -12.66 27.44
N ARG A 297 9.78 -13.23 26.23
CA ARG A 297 9.78 -12.49 24.95
C ARG A 297 8.39 -12.18 24.39
N ILE A 298 7.33 -12.88 24.81
CA ILE A 298 5.94 -12.64 24.35
C ILE A 298 5.54 -11.16 24.40
N PRO A 299 5.77 -10.39 25.49
CA PRO A 299 5.38 -8.99 25.52
C PRO A 299 6.09 -8.13 24.46
N GLY A 300 7.36 -8.43 24.19
CA GLY A 300 8.13 -7.78 23.13
C GLY A 300 7.62 -8.14 21.74
N LEU A 301 7.25 -9.41 21.51
CA LEU A 301 6.64 -9.87 20.26
C LEU A 301 5.28 -9.22 20.01
N GLN A 302 4.42 -9.10 21.03
CA GLN A 302 3.14 -8.41 20.93
C GLN A 302 3.32 -6.94 20.53
N SER A 303 4.28 -6.24 21.16
CA SER A 303 4.58 -4.85 20.82
C SER A 303 5.08 -4.70 19.38
N LEU A 304 5.98 -5.59 18.93
CA LEU A 304 6.49 -5.60 17.56
C LEU A 304 5.37 -5.86 16.54
N ILE A 305 4.50 -6.84 16.80
CA ILE A 305 3.39 -7.18 15.91
C ILE A 305 2.42 -6.01 15.80
N ASN A 306 2.00 -5.43 16.94
CA ASN A 306 1.07 -4.29 16.95
C ASN A 306 1.65 -3.08 16.22
N LYS A 307 2.93 -2.76 16.44
CA LYS A 307 3.62 -1.69 15.73
C LYS A 307 3.63 -1.95 14.21
N THR A 308 3.98 -3.17 13.81
CA THR A 308 4.07 -3.53 12.38
C THR A 308 2.69 -3.53 11.71
N ILE A 309 1.62 -3.96 12.41
CA ILE A 309 0.25 -3.86 11.93
C ILE A 309 -0.12 -2.41 11.63
N ILE A 310 0.16 -1.49 12.55
CA ILE A 310 -0.15 -0.06 12.37
C ILE A 310 0.63 0.52 11.18
N GLU A 311 1.90 0.16 11.02
CA GLU A 311 2.74 0.59 9.89
C GLU A 311 2.18 0.08 8.56
N LEU A 312 1.86 -1.22 8.48
CA LEU A 312 1.27 -1.84 7.30
C LEU A 312 -0.10 -1.24 6.95
N GLU A 313 -0.98 -1.02 7.94
CA GLU A 313 -2.28 -0.37 7.73
C GLU A 313 -2.13 1.06 7.23
N THR A 314 -1.18 1.82 7.78
CA THR A 314 -0.90 3.19 7.34
C THR A 314 -0.40 3.22 5.90
N GLU A 315 0.48 2.29 5.53
CA GLU A 315 0.96 2.17 4.15
C GLU A 315 -0.15 1.75 3.18
N LEU A 316 -0.99 0.78 3.58
CA LEU A 316 -2.12 0.30 2.78
C LEU A 316 -3.17 1.41 2.58
N ASN A 317 -3.42 2.24 3.60
CA ASN A 317 -4.28 3.42 3.50
C ASN A 317 -3.72 4.47 2.53
N ARG A 318 -2.39 4.65 2.46
CA ARG A 318 -1.76 5.57 1.49
C ARG A 318 -1.84 5.05 0.05
N ILE A 319 -1.67 3.74 -0.14
CA ILE A 319 -1.76 3.09 -1.45
C ILE A 319 -3.22 2.97 -1.93
N GLY A 320 -4.19 3.02 -1.00
CA GLY A 320 -5.61 2.95 -1.30
C GLY A 320 -6.16 1.52 -1.22
N LYS A 321 -7.49 1.42 -1.25
CA LYS A 321 -8.22 0.16 -1.09
C LYS A 321 -8.08 -0.73 -2.33
N PRO A 322 -8.09 -2.07 -2.15
CA PRO A 322 -8.14 -2.99 -3.28
C PRO A 322 -9.42 -2.77 -4.10
N ILE A 323 -9.27 -2.81 -5.42
CA ILE A 323 -10.40 -2.74 -6.36
C ILE A 323 -11.17 -4.06 -6.25
N ALA A 324 -12.48 -3.97 -6.03
CA ALA A 324 -13.34 -5.14 -6.01
C ALA A 324 -13.29 -5.88 -7.37
N ALA A 325 -13.28 -7.21 -7.34
CA ALA A 325 -13.18 -8.01 -8.56
C ALA A 325 -14.44 -7.90 -9.44
N ASP A 326 -15.60 -7.73 -8.81
CA ASP A 326 -16.90 -7.66 -9.46
C ASP A 326 -17.14 -6.31 -10.14
N THR A 327 -17.98 -6.34 -11.18
CA THR A 327 -18.34 -5.15 -11.96
C THR A 327 -19.03 -4.07 -11.10
N GLY A 328 -19.84 -4.49 -10.11
CA GLY A 328 -20.56 -3.58 -9.24
C GLY A 328 -19.63 -2.77 -8.34
N GLY A 329 -18.67 -3.44 -7.71
CA GLY A 329 -17.67 -2.77 -6.87
C GLY A 329 -16.74 -1.84 -7.65
N LYS A 330 -16.38 -2.18 -8.91
CA LYS A 330 -15.64 -1.25 -9.80
C LYS A 330 -16.44 0.01 -10.11
N LEU A 331 -17.72 -0.14 -10.44
CA LEU A 331 -18.60 1.00 -10.69
C LEU A 331 -18.75 1.87 -9.44
N TYR A 332 -18.97 1.25 -8.27
CA TYR A 332 -19.06 1.96 -7.00
C TYR A 332 -17.81 2.79 -6.72
N MET A 333 -16.62 2.22 -6.90
CA MET A 333 -15.35 2.92 -6.68
C MET A 333 -15.20 4.12 -7.63
N ILE A 334 -15.51 3.95 -8.92
CA ILE A 334 -15.48 5.07 -9.88
C ILE A 334 -16.45 6.18 -9.44
N MET A 335 -17.67 5.83 -9.05
CA MET A 335 -18.67 6.78 -8.58
C MET A 335 -18.25 7.51 -7.30
N GLU A 336 -17.60 6.80 -6.36
CA GLU A 336 -17.05 7.38 -5.13
C GLU A 336 -15.99 8.44 -5.44
N ILE A 337 -15.02 8.12 -6.32
CA ILE A 337 -14.00 9.07 -6.76
C ILE A 337 -14.62 10.30 -7.44
N CYS A 338 -15.62 10.09 -8.29
CA CYS A 338 -16.33 11.17 -8.98
C CYS A 338 -17.09 12.07 -7.99
N ARG A 339 -17.71 11.51 -6.95
CA ARG A 339 -18.38 12.28 -5.89
C ARG A 339 -17.39 13.12 -5.09
N THR A 340 -16.21 12.59 -4.77
CA THR A 340 -15.16 13.36 -4.09
C THR A 340 -14.71 14.55 -4.95
N PHE A 341 -14.47 14.33 -6.24
CA PHE A 341 -14.16 15.42 -7.18
C PHE A 341 -15.30 16.46 -7.27
N ASP A 342 -16.54 16.02 -7.42
CA ASP A 342 -17.72 16.89 -7.53
C ASP A 342 -17.92 17.74 -6.27
N GLN A 343 -17.70 17.16 -5.09
CA GLN A 343 -17.73 17.90 -3.82
C GLN A 343 -16.63 18.98 -3.76
N ILE A 344 -15.39 18.64 -4.12
CA ILE A 344 -14.27 19.60 -4.15
C ILE A 344 -14.55 20.74 -5.14
N PHE A 345 -15.13 20.44 -6.30
CA PHE A 345 -15.54 21.44 -7.27
C PHE A 345 -16.62 22.37 -6.71
N LYS A 346 -17.66 21.83 -6.07
CA LYS A 346 -18.72 22.60 -5.40
C LYS A 346 -18.16 23.50 -4.29
N ASP A 347 -17.27 22.98 -3.45
CA ASP A 347 -16.65 23.75 -2.37
C ASP A 347 -15.80 24.92 -2.89
N ARG A 348 -15.10 24.72 -4.03
CA ARG A 348 -14.35 25.79 -4.71
C ARG A 348 -15.26 26.85 -5.32
N LEU A 349 -16.47 26.48 -5.72
CA LEU A 349 -17.45 27.38 -6.31
C LEU A 349 -18.20 28.20 -5.25
N ASP A 350 -18.57 27.57 -4.12
CA ASP A 350 -19.37 28.16 -3.04
C ASP A 350 -18.61 29.14 -2.13
N GLY A 351 -17.33 29.40 -2.41
CA GLY A 351 -16.59 30.50 -1.79
C GLY A 351 -15.77 30.15 -0.56
N ILE A 352 -15.63 28.85 -0.21
CA ILE A 352 -14.58 28.41 0.73
C ILE A 352 -13.18 28.71 0.14
N ARG A 353 -13.10 28.94 -1.18
CA ARG A 353 -11.88 29.30 -1.94
C ARG A 353 -12.18 30.34 -3.03
N SER A 354 -11.13 30.91 -3.63
CA SER A 354 -11.14 32.05 -4.56
C SER A 354 -11.85 31.86 -5.92
N GLY A 355 -12.62 30.79 -6.13
CA GLY A 355 -13.32 30.52 -7.39
C GLY A 355 -14.50 31.46 -7.63
N GLY A 356 -15.43 31.51 -6.66
CA GLY A 356 -16.62 32.37 -6.73
C GLY A 356 -16.26 33.86 -6.81
N GLU A 357 -15.23 34.31 -6.09
CA GLU A 357 -14.77 35.71 -6.09
C GLU A 357 -14.39 36.18 -7.50
N LYS A 358 -13.68 35.35 -8.28
CA LYS A 358 -13.31 35.70 -9.66
C LYS A 358 -14.51 35.91 -10.55
N ILE A 359 -15.54 35.08 -10.40
CA ILE A 359 -16.80 35.22 -11.14
C ILE A 359 -17.48 36.54 -10.75
N TYR A 360 -17.52 36.88 -9.46
CA TYR A 360 -18.02 38.18 -9.01
C TYR A 360 -17.22 39.35 -9.61
N GLN A 361 -15.90 39.27 -9.66
CA GLN A 361 -15.07 40.33 -10.27
C GLN A 361 -15.37 40.54 -11.77
N VAL A 362 -15.74 39.49 -12.51
CA VAL A 362 -16.18 39.62 -13.91
C VAL A 362 -17.43 40.49 -13.99
N PHE A 363 -18.41 40.24 -13.12
CA PHE A 363 -19.71 40.94 -13.16
C PHE A 363 -19.69 42.34 -12.55
N ASP A 364 -18.91 42.59 -11.50
CA ASP A 364 -18.88 43.88 -10.81
C ASP A 364 -17.88 44.87 -11.43
N ASN A 365 -16.77 44.37 -11.98
CA ASN A 365 -15.69 45.20 -12.49
C ASN A 365 -15.55 45.13 -14.02
N GLN A 366 -15.33 43.94 -14.57
CA GLN A 366 -14.94 43.79 -15.98
C GLN A 366 -16.11 44.13 -16.93
N PHE A 367 -17.28 43.54 -16.70
CA PHE A 367 -18.44 43.74 -17.56
C PHE A 367 -18.96 45.19 -17.53
N PRO A 368 -19.13 45.85 -16.36
CA PRO A 368 -19.53 47.26 -16.32
C PRO A 368 -18.48 48.19 -16.94
N ALA A 369 -17.19 47.89 -16.79
CA ALA A 369 -16.13 48.64 -17.45
C ALA A 369 -16.19 48.46 -18.98
N ALA A 370 -16.50 47.26 -19.48
CA ALA A 370 -16.69 47.00 -20.90
C ALA A 370 -17.88 47.78 -21.47
N LEU A 371 -19.01 47.83 -20.75
CA LEU A 371 -20.17 48.65 -21.15
C LEU A 371 -19.82 50.14 -21.21
N LYS A 372 -19.07 50.68 -20.23
CA LYS A 372 -18.64 52.09 -20.22
C LYS A 372 -17.68 52.46 -21.35
N ARG A 373 -16.96 51.48 -21.91
CA ARG A 373 -16.03 51.70 -23.04
C ARG A 373 -16.74 51.74 -24.39
N LEU A 374 -18.02 51.38 -24.46
CA LEU A 374 -18.80 51.48 -25.69
C LEU A 374 -18.95 52.95 -26.09
N GLN A 375 -18.59 53.27 -27.32
CA GLN A 375 -18.61 54.64 -27.84
C GLN A 375 -19.97 54.93 -28.49
N PHE A 376 -21.03 54.99 -27.68
CA PHE A 376 -22.39 55.31 -28.19
C PHE A 376 -22.44 56.65 -28.91
N ASP A 377 -21.60 57.62 -28.54
CA ASP A 377 -21.50 58.92 -29.20
C ASP A 377 -21.12 58.83 -30.69
N LYS A 378 -20.38 57.79 -31.09
CA LYS A 378 -20.08 57.55 -32.52
C LYS A 378 -21.31 57.08 -33.29
N HIS A 379 -22.14 56.24 -32.68
CA HIS A 379 -23.41 55.80 -33.26
C HIS A 379 -24.45 56.93 -33.28
N LEU A 380 -24.37 57.85 -32.33
CA LEU A 380 -25.26 59.00 -32.19
C LEU A 380 -24.67 60.31 -32.74
N SER A 381 -23.73 60.21 -33.69
CA SER A 381 -23.17 61.37 -34.36
C SER A 381 -24.26 62.11 -35.17
N MET A 382 -24.13 63.44 -35.28
CA MET A 382 -25.14 64.25 -35.95
C MET A 382 -25.41 63.82 -37.40
N ASP A 383 -24.35 63.43 -38.12
CA ASP A 383 -24.46 62.93 -39.49
C ASP A 383 -25.24 61.60 -39.55
N ASN A 384 -24.97 60.69 -38.61
CA ASN A 384 -25.65 59.39 -38.59
C ASN A 384 -27.12 59.52 -38.15
N VAL A 385 -27.39 60.36 -37.15
CA VAL A 385 -28.76 60.65 -36.70
C VAL A 385 -29.56 61.29 -37.83
N ARG A 386 -29.01 62.31 -38.51
CA ARG A 386 -29.65 62.93 -39.67
C ARG A 386 -29.97 61.89 -40.74
N LYS A 387 -28.98 61.09 -41.12
CA LYS A 387 -29.13 60.04 -42.13
C LYS A 387 -30.24 59.06 -41.77
N LEU A 388 -30.19 58.46 -40.57
CA LEU A 388 -31.13 57.41 -40.16
C LEU A 388 -32.56 57.91 -39.95
N ILE A 389 -32.72 59.15 -39.45
CA ILE A 389 -34.05 59.77 -39.30
C ILE A 389 -34.64 60.10 -40.67
N THR A 390 -33.88 60.76 -41.56
CA THR A 390 -34.37 61.13 -42.89
C THR A 390 -34.66 59.89 -43.76
N GLU A 391 -33.84 58.85 -43.68
CA GLU A 391 -34.10 57.57 -44.35
C GLU A 391 -35.34 56.85 -43.81
N ALA A 392 -35.65 57.01 -42.51
CA ALA A 392 -36.81 56.38 -41.88
C ALA A 392 -38.13 57.12 -42.18
N ASP A 393 -38.10 58.45 -42.30
CA ASP A 393 -39.28 59.29 -42.57
C ASP A 393 -39.70 59.30 -44.05
N GLY A 394 -38.78 58.98 -44.97
CA GLY A 394 -39.09 58.84 -46.38
C GLY A 394 -39.73 60.09 -46.99
N TYR A 395 -40.87 59.92 -47.69
CA TYR A 395 -41.56 60.99 -48.42
C TYR A 395 -42.58 61.78 -47.58
N GLN A 396 -42.81 61.42 -46.31
CA GLN A 396 -43.81 62.07 -45.43
C GLN A 396 -43.24 62.56 -44.08
N PRO A 397 -42.42 63.64 -44.06
CA PRO A 397 -41.85 64.18 -42.82
C PRO A 397 -42.84 64.82 -41.83
N HIS A 398 -44.13 64.89 -42.15
CA HIS A 398 -45.07 65.85 -41.55
C HIS A 398 -46.32 65.23 -40.88
N LEU A 399 -46.48 63.91 -40.92
CA LEU A 399 -47.74 63.26 -40.49
C LEU A 399 -47.60 62.43 -39.21
N ILE A 400 -46.40 61.91 -38.91
CA ILE A 400 -46.15 60.96 -37.81
C ILE A 400 -44.76 61.23 -37.22
N ALA A 401 -44.57 61.04 -35.91
CA ALA A 401 -43.24 61.09 -35.29
C ALA A 401 -42.31 60.02 -35.90
N PRO A 402 -40.97 60.26 -36.00
CA PRO A 402 -40.03 59.40 -36.71
C PRO A 402 -39.69 58.11 -35.95
N GLU A 403 -40.71 57.32 -35.60
CA GLU A 403 -40.63 56.14 -34.73
C GLU A 403 -39.61 55.12 -35.24
N GLN A 404 -39.63 54.87 -36.56
CA GLN A 404 -38.72 53.92 -37.19
C GLN A 404 -37.26 54.39 -37.14
N GLY A 405 -37.03 55.71 -37.15
CA GLY A 405 -35.72 56.31 -37.00
C GLY A 405 -35.16 56.13 -35.58
N TYR A 406 -35.98 56.38 -34.56
CA TYR A 406 -35.64 56.07 -33.16
C TYR A 406 -35.31 54.58 -32.97
N ARG A 407 -36.14 53.68 -33.52
CA ARG A 407 -35.92 52.23 -33.47
C ARG A 407 -34.56 51.84 -34.05
N ARG A 408 -34.22 52.30 -35.25
CA ARG A 408 -32.92 52.00 -35.90
C ARG A 408 -31.73 52.55 -35.12
N LEU A 409 -31.85 53.76 -34.57
CA LEU A 409 -30.79 54.35 -33.74
C LEU A 409 -30.54 53.54 -32.48
N ILE A 410 -31.61 53.16 -31.76
CA ILE A 410 -31.55 52.34 -30.56
C ILE A 410 -30.95 50.96 -30.88
N GLU A 411 -31.43 50.30 -31.94
CA GLU A 411 -30.90 49.02 -32.42
C GLU A 411 -29.40 49.11 -32.70
N SER A 412 -28.94 50.15 -33.40
CA SER A 412 -27.51 50.33 -33.72
C SER A 412 -26.61 50.44 -32.48
N CYS A 413 -27.12 51.02 -31.39
CA CYS A 413 -26.40 51.13 -30.13
C CYS A 413 -26.44 49.81 -29.35
N LEU A 414 -27.62 49.18 -29.23
CA LEU A 414 -27.80 47.98 -28.41
C LEU A 414 -27.12 46.74 -29.01
N VAL A 415 -27.00 46.64 -30.34
CA VAL A 415 -26.23 45.57 -31.00
C VAL A 415 -24.75 45.55 -30.55
N SER A 416 -24.16 46.71 -30.24
CA SER A 416 -22.77 46.78 -29.76
C SER A 416 -22.57 46.13 -28.38
N ILE A 417 -23.64 45.93 -27.59
CA ILE A 417 -23.60 45.29 -26.27
C ILE A 417 -23.41 43.77 -26.37
N ARG A 418 -23.72 43.17 -27.53
CA ARG A 418 -23.52 41.73 -27.77
C ARG A 418 -22.07 41.29 -27.52
N GLY A 419 -21.10 42.09 -27.96
CA GLY A 419 -19.67 41.81 -27.78
C GLY A 419 -19.27 41.69 -26.31
N PRO A 420 -19.48 42.74 -25.48
CA PRO A 420 -19.25 42.65 -24.03
C PRO A 420 -20.01 41.53 -23.32
N ALA A 421 -21.25 41.23 -23.75
CA ALA A 421 -22.06 40.17 -23.16
C ALA A 421 -21.48 38.78 -23.45
N GLU A 422 -21.06 38.54 -24.69
CA GLU A 422 -20.36 37.32 -25.11
C GLU A 422 -19.02 37.16 -24.39
N ALA A 423 -18.24 38.24 -24.28
CA ALA A 423 -16.97 38.22 -23.55
C ALA A 423 -17.16 37.86 -22.05
N ALA A 424 -18.26 38.29 -21.43
CA ALA A 424 -18.56 37.91 -20.04
C ALA A 424 -18.87 36.41 -19.91
N VAL A 425 -19.64 35.84 -20.85
CA VAL A 425 -19.90 34.39 -20.95
C VAL A 425 -18.59 33.62 -21.09
N ASP A 426 -17.72 34.03 -22.03
CA ASP A 426 -16.43 33.37 -22.30
C ASP A 426 -15.49 33.42 -21.10
N THR A 427 -15.44 34.56 -20.40
CA THR A 427 -14.56 34.74 -19.24
C THR A 427 -15.00 33.85 -18.07
N VAL A 428 -16.31 33.75 -17.81
CA VAL A 428 -16.84 32.85 -16.77
C VAL A 428 -16.56 31.38 -17.11
N HIS A 429 -16.74 30.98 -18.37
CA HIS A 429 -16.39 29.64 -18.83
C HIS A 429 -14.91 29.29 -18.59
N GLY A 430 -14.01 30.23 -18.90
CA GLY A 430 -12.57 30.08 -18.62
C GLY A 430 -12.29 29.85 -17.13
N ILE A 431 -12.96 30.60 -16.25
CA ILE A 431 -12.83 30.42 -14.80
C ILE A 431 -13.33 29.03 -14.37
N LEU A 432 -14.47 28.56 -14.90
CA LEU A 432 -15.00 27.24 -14.58
C LEU A 432 -14.07 26.10 -15.04
N LYS A 433 -13.46 26.23 -16.22
CA LYS A 433 -12.42 25.29 -16.69
C LYS A 433 -11.21 25.23 -15.77
N ASP A 434 -10.69 26.39 -15.35
CA ASP A 434 -9.59 26.48 -14.40
C ASP A 434 -9.94 25.80 -13.07
N LEU A 435 -11.19 25.93 -12.61
CA LEU A 435 -11.66 25.28 -11.40
C LEU A 435 -11.70 23.76 -11.54
N ILE A 436 -12.16 23.22 -12.67
CA ILE A 436 -12.10 21.77 -12.94
C ILE A 436 -10.67 21.26 -12.81
N HIS A 437 -9.71 21.88 -13.51
CA HIS A 437 -8.31 21.44 -13.47
C HIS A 437 -7.73 21.47 -12.04
N LYS A 438 -8.05 22.49 -11.25
CA LYS A 438 -7.62 22.59 -9.85
C LYS A 438 -8.27 21.53 -8.98
N SER A 439 -9.58 21.29 -9.12
CA SER A 439 -10.29 20.23 -8.40
C SER A 439 -9.70 18.85 -8.71
N MET A 440 -9.43 18.57 -9.99
CA MET A 440 -8.81 17.29 -10.40
C MET A 440 -7.40 17.09 -9.82
N SER A 441 -6.63 18.17 -9.65
CA SER A 441 -5.28 18.07 -9.06
C SER A 441 -5.28 17.79 -7.56
N GLU A 442 -6.36 18.17 -6.88
CA GLU A 442 -6.54 18.03 -5.45
C GLU A 442 -7.12 16.67 -5.06
N THR A 443 -7.97 16.08 -5.90
CA THR A 443 -8.48 14.72 -5.69
C THR A 443 -7.32 13.72 -5.73
N VAL A 444 -6.99 13.14 -4.58
CA VAL A 444 -5.81 12.27 -4.40
C VAL A 444 -5.99 10.97 -5.18
N GLU A 445 -7.20 10.44 -5.19
CA GLU A 445 -7.58 9.19 -5.83
C GLU A 445 -7.40 9.27 -7.36
N LEU A 446 -7.64 10.43 -7.97
CA LEU A 446 -7.42 10.65 -9.40
C LEU A 446 -5.94 10.61 -9.80
N LYS A 447 -5.00 10.71 -8.85
CA LYS A 447 -3.57 10.50 -9.13
C LYS A 447 -3.24 9.02 -9.35
N GLN A 448 -3.99 8.12 -8.71
CA GLN A 448 -3.79 6.67 -8.81
C GLN A 448 -4.36 6.10 -10.10
N TYR A 449 -5.36 6.77 -10.70
CA TYR A 449 -6.06 6.31 -11.90
C TYR A 449 -5.96 7.34 -13.06
N PRO A 450 -4.84 7.36 -13.81
CA PRO A 450 -4.62 8.32 -14.89
C PRO A 450 -5.68 8.27 -15.99
N THR A 451 -6.15 7.07 -16.36
CA THR A 451 -7.19 6.90 -17.39
C THR A 451 -8.51 7.52 -16.96
N LEU A 452 -8.96 7.21 -15.73
CA LEU A 452 -10.16 7.81 -15.16
C LEU A 452 -10.04 9.34 -15.07
N LYS A 453 -8.86 9.84 -14.69
CA LYS A 453 -8.60 11.28 -14.63
C LYS A 453 -8.81 11.95 -15.98
N VAL A 454 -8.27 11.41 -17.07
CA VAL A 454 -8.43 12.00 -18.41
C VAL A 454 -9.89 11.96 -18.85
N GLU A 455 -10.55 10.81 -18.71
CA GLU A 455 -11.95 10.63 -19.13
C GLU A 455 -12.91 11.53 -18.35
N LEU A 456 -12.76 11.60 -17.01
CA LEU A 456 -13.56 12.48 -16.16
C LEU A 456 -13.35 13.96 -16.51
N GLY A 457 -12.09 14.37 -16.75
CA GLY A 457 -11.76 15.74 -17.12
C GLY A 457 -12.36 16.15 -18.46
N ASN A 458 -12.26 15.27 -19.47
CA ASN A 458 -12.85 15.49 -20.78
C ASN A 458 -14.38 15.62 -20.69
N ALA A 459 -15.04 14.72 -19.97
CA ALA A 459 -16.48 14.75 -19.80
C ALA A 459 -16.97 16.02 -19.07
N ALA A 460 -16.24 16.46 -18.04
CA ALA A 460 -16.57 17.69 -17.32
C ALA A 460 -16.40 18.94 -18.21
N ILE A 461 -15.34 19.00 -19.03
CA ILE A 461 -15.11 20.10 -19.97
C ILE A 461 -16.17 20.12 -21.08
N GLU A 462 -16.55 18.97 -21.61
CA GLU A 462 -17.61 18.85 -22.62
C GLU A 462 -18.97 19.31 -22.09
N SER A 463 -19.31 18.97 -20.84
CA SER A 463 -20.49 19.50 -20.16
C SER A 463 -20.46 21.02 -20.05
N LEU A 464 -19.32 21.61 -19.68
CA LEU A 464 -19.18 23.08 -19.62
C LEU A 464 -19.35 23.75 -20.99
N GLU A 465 -18.84 23.16 -22.07
CA GLU A 465 -19.02 23.74 -23.41
C GLU A 465 -20.50 23.80 -23.82
N ARG A 466 -21.28 22.76 -23.49
CA ARG A 466 -22.74 22.78 -23.74
C ARG A 466 -23.44 23.88 -22.94
N MET A 467 -23.10 24.02 -21.65
CA MET A 467 -23.64 25.06 -20.78
C MET A 467 -23.27 26.47 -21.25
N LYS A 468 -22.04 26.65 -21.76
CA LYS A 468 -21.58 27.90 -22.37
C LYS A 468 -22.43 28.28 -23.58
N GLU A 469 -22.66 27.36 -24.51
CA GLU A 469 -23.44 27.63 -25.73
C GLU A 469 -24.89 28.01 -25.40
N GLU A 470 -25.52 27.33 -24.43
CA GLU A 470 -26.86 27.70 -23.94
C GLU A 470 -26.87 29.09 -23.29
N SER A 471 -25.88 29.36 -22.45
CA SER A 471 -25.73 30.67 -21.80
C SER A 471 -25.50 31.79 -22.80
N LYS A 472 -24.69 31.56 -23.83
CA LYS A 472 -24.44 32.54 -24.89
C LYS A 472 -25.73 32.86 -25.63
N LYS A 473 -26.51 31.85 -26.02
CA LYS A 473 -27.82 32.02 -26.67
C LYS A 473 -28.78 32.82 -25.78
N ALA A 474 -28.92 32.43 -24.51
CA ALA A 474 -29.81 33.10 -23.57
C ALA A 474 -29.40 34.55 -23.28
N THR A 475 -28.10 34.80 -23.11
CA THR A 475 -27.55 36.14 -22.84
C THR A 475 -27.72 37.07 -24.03
N LEU A 476 -27.45 36.59 -25.25
CA LEU A 476 -27.66 37.40 -26.46
C LEU A 476 -29.15 37.65 -26.72
N LEU A 477 -30.01 36.67 -26.44
CA LEU A 477 -31.46 36.86 -26.55
C LEU A 477 -31.98 37.97 -25.62
N LEU A 478 -31.42 38.09 -24.40
CA LEU A 478 -31.76 39.20 -23.50
C LEU A 478 -31.44 40.57 -24.12
N VAL A 479 -30.30 40.69 -24.82
CA VAL A 479 -29.95 41.94 -25.53
C VAL A 479 -30.92 42.17 -26.69
N ASP A 480 -31.28 41.10 -27.42
CA ASP A 480 -32.18 41.17 -28.58
C ASP A 480 -33.60 41.58 -28.20
N MET A 481 -34.06 41.16 -27.02
CA MET A 481 -35.36 41.56 -26.48
C MET A 481 -35.46 43.06 -26.19
N GLU A 482 -34.37 43.72 -25.78
CA GLU A 482 -34.37 45.14 -25.40
C GLU A 482 -34.56 46.09 -26.59
N TYR A 483 -34.13 45.71 -27.80
CA TYR A 483 -34.40 46.50 -29.01
C TYR A 483 -35.56 45.95 -29.86
N GLY A 484 -35.98 44.70 -29.64
CA GLY A 484 -37.10 44.09 -30.36
C GLY A 484 -38.47 44.72 -30.04
N TYR A 485 -38.63 45.33 -28.86
CA TYR A 485 -39.87 46.00 -28.48
C TYR A 485 -39.62 47.27 -27.64
N LEU A 486 -40.04 48.42 -28.17
CA LEU A 486 -40.06 49.70 -27.45
C LEU A 486 -41.46 49.96 -26.91
N THR A 487 -41.56 50.34 -25.63
CA THR A 487 -42.87 50.59 -25.00
C THR A 487 -43.54 51.83 -25.57
N VAL A 488 -44.87 51.81 -25.67
CA VAL A 488 -45.66 53.00 -26.06
C VAL A 488 -45.40 54.17 -25.10
N GLU A 489 -45.06 53.88 -23.84
CA GLU A 489 -44.70 54.89 -22.85
C GLU A 489 -43.40 55.65 -23.20
N PHE A 490 -42.41 54.98 -23.81
CA PHE A 490 -41.21 55.64 -24.32
C PHE A 490 -41.57 56.71 -25.34
N PHE A 491 -42.44 56.38 -26.31
CA PHE A 491 -42.88 57.32 -27.33
C PHE A 491 -43.81 58.41 -26.80
N ARG A 492 -44.62 58.13 -25.76
CA ARG A 492 -45.46 59.15 -25.09
C ARG A 492 -44.65 60.17 -24.29
N LYS A 493 -43.50 59.76 -23.75
CA LYS A 493 -42.57 60.63 -23.02
C LYS A 493 -41.64 61.41 -23.94
N LEU A 494 -41.65 61.13 -25.25
CA LEU A 494 -41.02 62.01 -26.21
C LEU A 494 -41.68 63.39 -26.10
N PRO A 495 -40.89 64.47 -26.10
CA PRO A 495 -41.46 65.80 -26.06
C PRO A 495 -42.46 66.01 -27.19
N GLN A 496 -43.70 66.36 -26.85
CA GLN A 496 -44.70 66.73 -27.83
C GLN A 496 -44.32 68.09 -28.44
N ASP A 497 -43.67 68.09 -29.59
CA ASP A 497 -43.35 69.32 -30.35
C ASP A 497 -44.60 69.88 -31.07
N ALA A 498 -45.75 69.91 -30.38
CA ALA A 498 -47.02 70.40 -30.92
C ALA A 498 -47.49 71.75 -30.36
N GLU A 499 -46.84 72.33 -29.34
CA GLU A 499 -47.36 73.55 -28.69
C GLU A 499 -46.57 74.85 -28.94
N LYS A 500 -45.58 74.88 -29.85
CA LYS A 500 -45.08 76.16 -30.37
C LYS A 500 -45.15 76.17 -31.89
N GLY A 501 -46.21 76.79 -32.39
CA GLY A 501 -46.38 77.14 -33.79
C GLY A 501 -45.12 77.83 -34.33
N GLY A 502 -44.42 77.14 -35.22
CA GLY A 502 -43.46 77.79 -36.10
C GLY A 502 -44.26 78.63 -37.11
N ASN A 503 -43.84 79.87 -37.31
CA ASN A 503 -44.41 80.73 -38.35
C ASN A 503 -44.46 79.97 -39.70
N PRO A 504 -45.54 80.12 -40.50
CA PRO A 504 -45.71 79.39 -41.77
C PRO A 504 -44.68 79.75 -42.85
N THR A 505 -43.71 80.62 -42.55
CA THR A 505 -42.72 81.17 -43.49
C THR A 505 -41.35 80.50 -43.42
N HIS A 506 -41.10 79.57 -42.48
CA HIS A 506 -39.84 78.80 -42.47
C HIS A 506 -39.89 77.62 -43.46
N SER A 507 -38.83 77.47 -44.26
CA SER A 507 -38.74 76.45 -45.31
C SER A 507 -38.82 75.03 -44.75
N LEU A 508 -39.27 74.06 -45.55
CA LEU A 508 -39.32 72.62 -45.24
C LEU A 508 -38.00 72.07 -44.64
N PHE A 509 -36.87 72.71 -44.92
CA PHE A 509 -35.54 72.31 -44.43
C PHE A 509 -35.18 72.82 -43.02
N ASP A 510 -35.89 73.82 -42.47
CA ASP A 510 -35.52 74.44 -41.20
C ASP A 510 -36.01 73.67 -39.95
N ARG A 511 -36.79 72.59 -40.10
CA ARG A 511 -37.38 71.86 -38.96
C ARG A 511 -36.55 70.67 -38.47
N TYR A 512 -35.72 70.05 -39.31
CA TYR A 512 -34.59 69.22 -38.85
C TYR A 512 -33.39 70.09 -38.46
N ASN A 513 -33.66 71.19 -37.75
CA ASN A 513 -32.61 72.02 -37.21
C ASN A 513 -31.72 71.13 -36.32
N ASP A 514 -30.42 71.42 -36.27
CA ASP A 514 -29.46 70.65 -35.50
C ASP A 514 -29.89 70.51 -34.02
N ALA A 515 -30.66 71.48 -33.49
CA ALA A 515 -31.27 71.39 -32.18
C ALA A 515 -32.25 70.22 -32.00
N TYR A 516 -33.09 69.93 -33.01
CA TYR A 516 -34.05 68.81 -33.00
C TYR A 516 -33.33 67.46 -33.07
N LEU A 517 -32.39 67.31 -34.01
CA LEU A 517 -31.59 66.09 -34.17
C LEU A 517 -30.71 65.80 -32.93
N ARG A 518 -30.15 66.84 -32.30
CA ARG A 518 -29.43 66.71 -31.01
C ARG A 518 -30.35 66.19 -29.91
N ARG A 519 -31.59 66.64 -29.86
CA ARG A 519 -32.56 66.19 -28.86
C ARG A 519 -32.89 64.71 -29.03
N ILE A 520 -33.10 64.26 -30.27
CA ILE A 520 -33.26 62.83 -30.61
C ILE A 520 -32.07 62.03 -30.08
N ALA A 521 -30.85 62.46 -30.40
CA ALA A 521 -29.63 61.79 -29.96
C ALA A 521 -29.55 61.68 -28.42
N THR A 522 -29.84 62.77 -27.69
CA THR A 522 -29.85 62.78 -26.22
C THR A 522 -30.92 61.86 -25.64
N THR A 523 -32.11 61.81 -26.23
CA THR A 523 -33.19 60.93 -25.78
C THR A 523 -32.87 59.45 -26.02
N VAL A 524 -32.32 59.11 -27.20
CA VAL A 524 -31.85 57.76 -27.50
C VAL A 524 -30.72 57.36 -26.55
N LEU A 525 -29.76 58.25 -26.29
CA LEU A 525 -28.66 57.98 -25.35
C LEU A 525 -29.18 57.71 -23.92
N SER A 526 -30.15 58.49 -23.46
CA SER A 526 -30.79 58.28 -22.15
C SER A 526 -31.46 56.91 -22.05
N TYR A 527 -32.18 56.50 -23.10
CA TYR A 527 -32.80 55.18 -23.17
C TYR A 527 -31.76 54.05 -23.19
N VAL A 528 -30.73 54.16 -24.04
CA VAL A 528 -29.64 53.18 -24.12
C VAL A 528 -28.92 53.04 -22.77
N ASN A 529 -28.69 54.14 -22.05
CA ASN A 529 -28.08 54.10 -20.71
C ASN A 529 -28.99 53.42 -19.68
N MET A 530 -30.30 53.64 -19.74
CA MET A 530 -31.27 52.92 -18.91
C MET A 530 -31.23 51.41 -19.18
N VAL A 531 -31.25 51.01 -20.46
CA VAL A 531 -31.14 49.60 -20.88
C VAL A 531 -29.81 48.99 -20.43
N CYS A 532 -28.69 49.71 -20.57
CA CYS A 532 -27.40 49.27 -20.03
C CYS A 532 -27.45 49.04 -18.52
N GLY A 533 -28.18 49.88 -17.78
CA GLY A 533 -28.45 49.68 -16.35
C GLY A 533 -29.20 48.37 -16.07
N THR A 534 -30.25 48.07 -16.85
CA THR A 534 -31.00 46.81 -16.75
C THR A 534 -30.13 45.60 -17.09
N LEU A 535 -29.44 45.65 -18.24
CA LEU A 535 -28.59 44.59 -18.75
C LEU A 535 -27.41 44.28 -17.82
N ARG A 536 -26.89 45.29 -17.12
CA ARG A 536 -25.88 45.11 -16.05
C ARG A 536 -26.33 44.15 -14.96
N HIS A 537 -27.64 44.01 -14.72
CA HIS A 537 -28.19 43.11 -13.71
C HIS A 537 -28.75 41.81 -14.30
N THR A 538 -29.31 41.83 -15.52
CA THR A 538 -29.94 40.63 -16.11
C THR A 538 -28.94 39.68 -16.74
N ILE A 539 -27.88 40.20 -17.40
CA ILE A 539 -26.86 39.37 -18.04
C ILE A 539 -26.12 38.49 -17.02
N PRO A 540 -25.58 39.03 -15.91
CA PRO A 540 -24.96 38.18 -14.89
C PRO A 540 -25.89 37.07 -14.37
N LYS A 541 -27.18 37.37 -14.18
CA LYS A 541 -28.16 36.36 -13.75
C LYS A 541 -28.34 35.24 -14.77
N SER A 542 -28.37 35.57 -16.06
CA SER A 542 -28.42 34.57 -17.14
C SER A 542 -27.17 33.69 -17.14
N VAL A 543 -25.99 34.29 -17.07
CA VAL A 543 -24.72 33.55 -17.03
C VAL A 543 -24.63 32.65 -15.81
N VAL A 544 -25.00 33.16 -14.63
CA VAL A 544 -25.01 32.36 -13.40
C VAL A 544 -26.02 31.23 -13.48
N TYR A 545 -27.21 31.47 -14.01
CA TYR A 545 -28.25 30.44 -14.11
C TYR A 545 -27.86 29.35 -15.11
N CYS A 546 -27.46 29.71 -16.31
CA CYS A 546 -27.18 28.77 -17.40
C CYS A 546 -25.81 28.08 -17.30
N GLN A 547 -24.80 28.73 -16.72
CA GLN A 547 -23.46 28.12 -16.58
C GLN A 547 -23.14 27.74 -15.14
N VAL A 548 -23.10 28.71 -14.23
CA VAL A 548 -22.51 28.47 -12.89
C VAL A 548 -23.36 27.50 -12.07
N ARG A 549 -24.68 27.72 -12.04
CA ARG A 549 -25.63 26.91 -11.29
C ARG A 549 -25.84 25.54 -11.92
N GLU A 550 -25.89 25.47 -13.25
CA GLU A 550 -25.96 24.18 -13.95
C GLU A 550 -24.66 23.39 -13.80
N ALA A 551 -23.48 24.01 -13.94
CA ALA A 551 -22.21 23.36 -13.65
C ALA A 551 -22.15 22.84 -12.20
N LYS A 552 -22.71 23.56 -11.22
CA LYS A 552 -22.80 23.06 -9.85
C LYS A 552 -23.71 21.83 -9.73
N ARG A 553 -24.76 21.74 -10.53
CA ARG A 553 -25.84 20.74 -10.37
C ARG A 553 -25.58 19.46 -11.17
N SER A 554 -25.14 19.60 -12.42
CA SER A 554 -25.24 18.56 -13.45
C SER A 554 -23.94 18.31 -14.21
N LEU A 555 -22.79 18.77 -13.70
CA LEU A 555 -21.48 18.64 -14.38
C LEU A 555 -21.19 17.22 -14.87
N LEU A 556 -21.50 16.22 -14.04
CA LEU A 556 -21.17 14.81 -14.27
C LEU A 556 -22.38 13.94 -14.64
N ASP A 557 -23.58 14.50 -14.80
CA ASP A 557 -24.79 13.70 -15.05
C ASP A 557 -24.69 12.87 -16.34
N HIS A 558 -24.14 13.49 -17.40
CA HIS A 558 -23.85 12.80 -18.66
C HIS A 558 -22.78 11.72 -18.48
N PHE A 559 -21.74 12.01 -17.71
CA PHE A 559 -20.67 11.04 -17.43
C PHE A 559 -21.21 9.82 -16.67
N PHE A 560 -22.08 10.02 -15.67
CA PHE A 560 -22.72 8.93 -14.94
C PHE A 560 -23.65 8.11 -15.83
N THR A 561 -24.35 8.76 -16.75
CA THR A 561 -25.20 8.07 -17.74
C THR A 561 -24.37 7.18 -18.67
N GLU A 562 -23.21 7.67 -19.13
CA GLU A 562 -22.28 6.89 -19.95
C GLU A 562 -21.59 5.76 -19.17
N LEU A 563 -21.21 6.00 -17.91
CA LEU A 563 -20.65 4.97 -17.02
C LEU A 563 -21.63 3.80 -16.82
N GLY A 564 -22.93 4.09 -16.67
CA GLY A 564 -23.96 3.06 -16.51
C GLY A 564 -24.11 2.13 -17.72
N LYS A 565 -23.63 2.54 -18.90
CA LYS A 565 -23.65 1.72 -20.12
C LYS A 565 -22.37 0.90 -20.32
N LYS A 566 -21.31 1.16 -19.55
CA LYS A 566 -19.99 0.52 -19.72
C LYS A 566 -19.97 -0.89 -19.12
N GLU A 567 -19.37 -1.82 -19.86
CA GLU A 567 -19.16 -3.19 -19.39
C GLU A 567 -17.97 -3.31 -18.42
N GLY A 568 -17.87 -4.43 -17.70
CA GLY A 568 -16.82 -4.65 -16.69
C GLY A 568 -15.38 -4.53 -17.18
N LYS A 569 -15.10 -4.82 -18.46
CA LYS A 569 -13.78 -4.62 -19.08
C LYS A 569 -13.44 -3.14 -19.26
N GLN A 570 -14.43 -2.33 -19.65
CA GLN A 570 -14.26 -0.89 -19.85
C GLN A 570 -14.15 -0.16 -18.50
N LEU A 571 -14.89 -0.61 -17.48
CA LEU A 571 -14.75 -0.10 -16.11
C LEU A 571 -13.36 -0.45 -15.53
N ALA A 572 -12.86 -1.66 -15.81
CA ALA A 572 -11.51 -2.04 -15.41
C ALA A 572 -10.43 -1.16 -16.07
N SER A 573 -10.57 -0.80 -17.35
CA SER A 573 -9.61 0.08 -18.02
C SER A 573 -9.57 1.50 -17.44
N LEU A 574 -10.68 1.98 -16.87
CA LEU A 574 -10.72 3.27 -16.17
C LEU A 574 -9.93 3.21 -14.85
N LEU A 575 -10.01 2.07 -14.16
CA LEU A 575 -9.28 1.80 -12.92
C LEU A 575 -7.92 1.11 -13.16
N ASN A 576 -7.32 1.27 -14.35
CA ASN A 576 -6.00 0.72 -14.63
C ASN A 576 -4.96 1.36 -13.70
N GLU A 577 -4.56 0.59 -12.70
CA GLU A 577 -3.49 0.91 -11.77
C GLU A 577 -2.14 0.39 -12.31
N ASP A 578 -1.05 1.01 -11.89
CA ASP A 578 0.29 0.48 -12.12
C ASP A 578 0.40 -0.96 -11.56
N PRO A 579 0.78 -1.96 -12.37
CA PRO A 579 0.97 -3.34 -11.91
C PRO A 579 1.88 -3.46 -10.69
N ALA A 580 2.89 -2.59 -10.56
CA ALA A 580 3.79 -2.57 -9.42
C ALA A 580 3.06 -2.15 -8.12
N VAL A 581 2.14 -1.18 -8.21
CA VAL A 581 1.34 -0.72 -7.07
C VAL A 581 0.33 -1.80 -6.66
N MET A 582 -0.30 -2.46 -7.64
CA MET A 582 -1.21 -3.58 -7.40
C MET A 582 -0.49 -4.74 -6.70
N GLN A 583 0.68 -5.15 -7.21
CA GLN A 583 1.49 -6.22 -6.62
C GLN A 583 1.95 -5.87 -5.20
N ARG A 584 2.40 -4.62 -4.99
CA ARG A 584 2.79 -4.11 -3.66
C ARG A 584 1.59 -4.14 -2.69
N ARG A 585 0.41 -3.69 -3.11
CA ARG A 585 -0.81 -3.74 -2.30
C ARG A 585 -1.17 -5.17 -1.91
N THR A 586 -1.14 -6.11 -2.86
CA THR A 586 -1.41 -7.53 -2.58
C THR A 586 -0.39 -8.12 -1.61
N SER A 587 0.89 -7.78 -1.77
CA SER A 587 1.95 -8.24 -0.86
C SER A 587 1.76 -7.70 0.56
N LEU A 588 1.47 -6.40 0.71
CA LEU A 588 1.22 -5.77 2.00
C LEU A 588 -0.04 -6.33 2.67
N ALA A 589 -1.10 -6.58 1.90
CA ALA A 589 -2.34 -7.16 2.42
C ALA A 589 -2.12 -8.57 2.98
N LYS A 590 -1.39 -9.43 2.24
CA LYS A 590 -1.03 -10.77 2.72
C LYS A 590 -0.17 -10.72 3.98
N ARG A 591 0.80 -9.81 4.04
CA ARG A 591 1.63 -9.60 5.23
C ARG A 591 0.79 -9.14 6.42
N LEU A 592 -0.12 -8.17 6.22
CA LEU A 592 -1.02 -7.69 7.26
C LEU A 592 -1.92 -8.80 7.82
N GLU A 593 -2.45 -9.67 6.96
CA GLU A 593 -3.25 -10.82 7.35
C GLU A 593 -2.46 -11.79 8.25
N LEU A 594 -1.20 -12.07 7.89
CA LEU A 594 -0.31 -12.89 8.73
C LEU A 594 -0.08 -12.26 10.10
N TYR A 595 0.23 -10.96 10.18
CA TYR A 595 0.48 -10.32 11.46
C TYR A 595 -0.79 -10.28 12.34
N ARG A 596 -1.98 -10.11 11.75
CA ARG A 596 -3.26 -10.23 12.47
C ARG A 596 -3.52 -11.66 12.95
N SER A 597 -3.23 -12.66 12.13
CA SER A 597 -3.32 -14.06 12.53
C SER A 597 -2.36 -14.34 13.70
N ALA A 598 -1.10 -13.89 13.62
CA ALA A 598 -0.13 -14.03 14.69
C ALA A 598 -0.56 -13.31 15.98
N GLN A 599 -1.13 -12.11 15.88
CA GLN A 599 -1.71 -11.39 17.01
C GLN A 599 -2.81 -12.22 17.69
N SER A 600 -3.76 -12.73 16.91
CA SER A 600 -4.87 -13.55 17.43
C SER A 600 -4.37 -14.82 18.12
N GLU A 601 -3.36 -15.50 17.55
CA GLU A 601 -2.78 -16.67 18.18
C GLU A 601 -2.06 -16.35 19.50
N ILE A 602 -1.32 -15.24 19.56
CA ILE A 602 -0.63 -14.82 20.80
C ILE A 602 -1.65 -14.44 21.88
N GLU A 603 -2.71 -13.72 21.51
CA GLU A 603 -3.80 -13.38 22.43
C GLU A 603 -4.44 -14.64 22.97
N ALA A 604 -4.83 -15.61 22.12
CA ALA A 604 -5.44 -16.86 22.55
C ALA A 604 -4.62 -17.59 23.63
N VAL A 605 -3.29 -17.60 23.50
CA VAL A 605 -2.41 -18.25 24.49
C VAL A 605 -2.15 -17.39 25.73
N ALA A 606 -2.28 -16.06 25.64
CA ALA A 606 -2.15 -15.16 26.78
C ALA A 606 -3.36 -15.22 27.75
N TRP A 607 -4.54 -15.58 27.23
CA TRP A 607 -5.79 -15.71 28.00
C TRP A 607 -6.03 -17.11 28.59
N ASP A 608 -5.31 -18.14 28.13
CA ASP A 608 -5.21 -19.46 28.78
C ASP A 608 -4.31 -19.36 30.05
N LYS A 609 -4.83 -18.72 31.09
CA LYS A 609 -4.22 -18.68 32.43
C LYS A 609 -4.87 -19.66 33.38
#